data_AF-A0A7J5WLE1-F1
#
_entry.id   AF-A0A7J5WLE1-F1
#
_cell.length_a   1.000
_cell.length_b   1.000
_cell.length_c   1.000
_cell.angle_alpha   90.00
_cell.angle_beta   90.00
_cell.angle_gamma   90.00
#
_symmetry.space_group_name_H-M   'P 1'
#
loop_
_entity.id
_entity.type
_entity.pdbx_description
1 polymer ?
#
loop_
_entity_poly.entity_id
_entity_poly.type
_entity_poly.pdbx_seq_one_letter_code
_entity_poly.pdbx_strand_id
1 'polypeptide(L)'
;MELNIQDSTVRFKNNTIVGCGPAAGGTDITSYAFIQSTANVSLWTRDSLVNRMANSFFGNTVLTTIADAKMIAPFNYSAPDFLPFGGSNGYQPILTGAKFTDPKLANATVVTFRGACDAAGVNANWWRGWTRFVNQ
;
A
#
# COMPACT_ATOMS: atom_id res chain seq x y z
N MET A 1 14.41 -6.67 17.95
CA MET A 1 13.47 -6.67 16.81
C MET A 1 13.55 -8.06 16.18
N GLU A 2 12.50 -8.60 15.57
CA GLU A 2 12.68 -9.81 14.75
C GLU A 2 13.77 -9.54 13.70
N LEU A 3 14.76 -10.44 13.56
CA LEU A 3 15.93 -10.22 12.70
C LEU A 3 15.52 -9.80 11.28
N ASN A 4 14.41 -10.33 10.78
CA ASN A 4 13.88 -10.05 9.45
C ASN A 4 13.42 -8.59 9.25
N ILE A 5 13.11 -7.89 10.34
CA ILE A 5 12.66 -6.50 10.34
C ILE A 5 13.84 -5.55 10.56
N GLN A 6 14.88 -6.00 11.25
CA GLN A 6 16.07 -5.22 11.64
C GLN A 6 17.13 -5.23 10.52
N ASP A 7 17.30 -6.39 9.90
CA ASP A 7 18.28 -6.64 8.84
C ASP A 7 17.77 -6.22 7.45
N SER A 8 16.66 -5.49 7.37
CA SER A 8 16.04 -5.08 6.09
C SER A 8 15.82 -6.25 5.10
N THR A 9 15.69 -7.49 5.58
CA THR A 9 15.34 -8.61 4.70
C THR A 9 13.90 -8.47 4.22
N VAL A 10 13.01 -7.92 5.07
CA VAL A 10 11.68 -7.47 4.67
C VAL A 10 11.77 -6.09 3.97
N ARG A 11 11.53 -6.09 2.66
CA ARG A 11 11.55 -4.90 1.79
C ARG A 11 10.15 -4.29 1.60
N PHE A 12 9.50 -3.96 2.72
CA PHE A 12 8.22 -3.25 2.69
C PHE A 12 8.45 -1.73 2.59
N LYS A 13 8.70 -1.25 1.37
CA LYS A 13 9.04 0.15 1.05
C LYS A 13 8.23 0.67 -0.13
N ASN A 14 8.04 1.99 -0.19
CA ASN A 14 7.37 2.72 -1.27
C ASN A 14 5.92 2.28 -1.51
N ASN A 15 5.22 1.83 -0.47
CA ASN A 15 3.82 1.44 -0.54
C ASN A 15 2.90 2.64 -0.30
N THR A 16 1.69 2.56 -0.86
CA THR A 16 0.57 3.40 -0.43
C THR A 16 -0.37 2.53 0.41
N ILE A 17 -0.55 2.89 1.67
CA ILE A 17 -1.40 2.19 2.62
C ILE A 17 -2.60 3.09 2.92
N VAL A 18 -3.81 2.57 2.88
CA VAL A 18 -5.03 3.37 2.81
C VAL A 18 -6.02 2.89 3.87
N GLY A 19 -6.75 3.81 4.49
CA GLY A 19 -7.70 3.49 5.55
C GLY A 19 -7.04 3.25 6.92
N CYS A 20 -5.78 3.66 7.05
CA CYS A 20 -4.98 3.52 8.27
C CYS A 20 -4.16 4.78 8.59
N GLY A 21 -4.45 5.90 7.94
CA GLY A 21 -3.79 7.17 8.19
C GLY A 21 -4.14 7.73 9.57
N PRO A 22 -3.28 8.59 10.14
CA PRO A 22 -3.67 9.35 11.31
C PRO A 22 -4.91 10.16 10.91
N ALA A 23 -6.02 9.99 11.65
CA ALA A 23 -7.02 11.05 11.63
C ALA A 23 -6.31 12.30 12.18
N ALA A 24 -6.57 13.47 11.60
CA ALA A 24 -6.25 14.71 12.29
C ALA A 24 -6.92 14.65 13.68
N GLY A 25 -6.18 14.26 14.72
CA GLY A 25 -6.68 14.07 16.08
C GLY A 25 -6.46 12.70 16.76
N GLY A 26 -5.92 11.67 16.08
CA GLY A 26 -5.60 10.40 16.75
C GLY A 26 -5.73 9.18 15.84
N THR A 27 -4.90 8.17 16.07
CA THR A 27 -5.01 6.86 15.42
C THR A 27 -6.36 6.24 15.74
N ASP A 28 -7.07 5.73 14.73
CA ASP A 28 -7.94 4.60 14.99
C ASP A 28 -7.04 3.48 15.52
N ILE A 29 -7.21 3.17 16.81
CA ILE A 29 -6.42 2.19 17.53
C ILE A 29 -6.49 0.80 16.87
N THR A 30 -7.52 0.55 16.05
CA THR A 30 -7.76 -0.74 15.39
C THR A 30 -7.01 -0.90 14.06
N SER A 31 -6.68 0.17 13.33
CA SER A 31 -6.06 0.07 11.99
C SER A 31 -4.63 -0.48 12.01
N TYR A 32 -3.94 -0.41 13.15
CA TYR A 32 -2.63 -1.02 13.38
C TYR A 32 -2.69 -2.06 14.50
N ALA A 33 -3.73 -2.89 14.54
CA ALA A 33 -3.78 -4.01 15.47
C ALA A 33 -2.49 -4.84 15.35
N PHE A 34 -1.77 -4.98 16.46
CA PHE A 34 -0.53 -5.74 16.52
C PHE A 34 -0.62 -6.76 17.65
N ILE A 35 -0.41 -8.03 17.32
CA ILE A 35 -0.36 -9.12 18.28
C ILE A 35 1.11 -9.35 18.62
N GLN A 36 1.45 -9.13 19.89
CA GLN A 36 2.82 -9.23 20.35
C GLN A 36 3.28 -10.68 20.44
N SER A 37 4.54 -10.93 20.06
CA SER A 37 5.18 -12.23 20.24
C SER A 37 5.21 -12.61 21.72
N THR A 38 4.81 -13.83 22.06
CA THR A 38 4.94 -14.39 23.41
C THR A 38 6.39 -14.72 23.76
N ALA A 39 7.24 -14.98 22.76
CA ALA A 39 8.66 -15.28 22.95
C ALA A 39 9.54 -14.02 23.07
N ASN A 40 9.10 -12.88 22.52
CA ASN A 40 9.90 -11.66 22.40
C ASN A 40 9.09 -10.39 22.70
N VAL A 41 8.40 -10.41 23.84
CA VAL A 41 7.41 -9.41 24.26
C VAL A 41 7.90 -7.95 24.25
N SER A 42 9.18 -7.69 24.48
CA SER A 42 9.70 -6.31 24.57
C SER A 42 10.30 -5.77 23.27
N LEU A 43 10.45 -6.57 22.23
CA LEU A 43 11.18 -6.17 21.02
C LEU A 43 10.36 -5.36 20.02
N TRP A 44 9.04 -5.50 20.04
CA TRP A 44 8.16 -4.79 19.12
C TRP A 44 6.77 -4.61 19.71
N THR A 45 6.21 -3.43 19.51
CA THR A 45 4.89 -3.03 19.99
C THR A 45 4.08 -2.47 18.83
N ARG A 46 2.79 -2.21 19.06
CA ARG A 46 1.96 -1.46 18.11
C ARG A 46 2.61 -0.14 17.69
N ASP A 47 3.12 0.63 18.65
CA ASP A 47 3.72 1.94 18.35
C ASP A 47 4.97 1.79 17.46
N SER A 48 5.68 0.67 17.61
CA SER A 48 6.80 0.33 16.74
C SER A 48 6.35 0.01 15.30
N LEU A 49 5.19 -0.62 15.12
CA LEU A 49 4.58 -0.85 13.81
C LEU A 49 4.14 0.48 13.17
N VAL A 50 3.44 1.33 13.90
CA VAL A 50 3.00 2.65 13.45
C VAL A 50 4.21 3.48 12.99
N ASN A 51 5.25 3.55 13.83
CA ASN A 51 6.47 4.26 13.50
C ASN A 51 7.15 3.68 12.26
N ARG A 52 7.16 2.35 12.08
CA ARG A 52 7.72 1.74 10.86
C ARG A 52 6.94 2.13 9.60
N MET A 53 5.62 2.13 9.66
CA MET A 53 4.77 2.44 8.50
C MET A 53 4.83 3.92 8.11
N ALA A 54 4.99 4.82 9.08
CA ALA A 54 5.10 6.26 8.87
C ALA A 54 6.54 6.76 8.65
N ASN A 55 7.57 5.92 8.85
CA ASN A 55 8.96 6.35 8.73
C ASN A 55 9.33 6.63 7.26
N SER A 56 9.73 7.86 7.00
CA SER A 56 10.08 8.38 5.67
C SER A 56 11.24 7.64 5.00
N PHE A 57 12.13 7.00 5.76
CA PHE A 57 13.19 6.13 5.23
C PHE A 57 12.66 4.98 4.37
N PHE A 58 11.46 4.48 4.67
CA PHE A 58 10.83 3.42 3.90
C PHE A 58 10.01 3.95 2.72
N GLY A 59 9.81 5.26 2.59
CA GLY A 59 9.08 5.87 1.47
C GLY A 59 7.60 5.48 1.36
N ASN A 60 7.06 4.84 2.40
CA ASN A 60 5.64 4.49 2.48
C ASN A 60 4.82 5.77 2.68
N THR A 61 3.59 5.76 2.17
CA THR A 61 2.61 6.82 2.40
C THR A 61 1.36 6.22 2.98
N VAL A 62 0.84 6.85 4.03
CA VAL A 62 -0.32 6.37 4.76
C VAL A 62 -1.45 7.38 4.60
N LEU A 63 -2.56 6.92 4.04
CA LEU A 63 -3.75 7.72 3.75
C LEU A 63 -4.86 7.41 4.75
N THR A 64 -5.53 8.45 5.22
CA THR A 64 -6.57 8.37 6.25
C THR A 64 -7.79 7.64 5.74
N THR A 65 -8.28 7.98 4.56
CA THR A 65 -9.49 7.37 3.99
C THR A 65 -9.21 6.68 2.66
N ILE A 66 -10.07 5.72 2.31
CA ILE A 66 -10.08 5.08 1.00
C ILE A 66 -10.21 6.11 -0.14
N ALA A 67 -11.02 7.15 0.08
CA ALA A 67 -11.29 8.18 -0.92
C ALA A 67 -10.03 9.00 -1.27
N ASP A 68 -9.05 9.09 -0.37
CA ASP A 68 -7.79 9.82 -0.59
C ASP A 68 -6.90 9.12 -1.61
N ALA A 69 -7.02 7.79 -1.75
CA ALA A 69 -6.27 7.04 -2.75
C ALA A 69 -6.77 7.26 -4.18
N LYS A 70 -7.96 7.89 -4.35
CA LYS A 70 -8.55 8.20 -5.66
C LYS A 70 -8.60 6.96 -6.56
N MET A 71 -9.27 5.91 -6.06
CA MET A 71 -9.58 4.68 -6.80
C MET A 71 -11.02 4.76 -7.34
N ILE A 72 -11.30 4.19 -8.52
CA ILE A 72 -12.61 4.32 -9.16
C ILE A 72 -13.72 3.62 -8.37
N ALA A 73 -13.65 2.30 -8.18
CA ALA A 73 -14.65 1.54 -7.45
C ALA A 73 -14.05 0.27 -6.81
N PRO A 74 -13.07 0.41 -5.89
CA PRO A 74 -12.29 -0.72 -5.38
C PRO A 74 -13.11 -1.68 -4.51
N PHE A 75 -14.27 -1.25 -3.99
CA PHE A 75 -15.16 -2.04 -3.13
C PHE A 75 -16.54 -2.30 -3.75
N ASN A 76 -16.68 -2.12 -5.07
CA ASN A 76 -17.90 -2.54 -5.76
C ASN A 76 -17.84 -4.05 -6.02
N TYR A 77 -18.48 -4.84 -5.16
CA TYR A 77 -18.44 -6.30 -5.28
C TYR A 77 -19.21 -6.86 -6.49
N SER A 78 -20.09 -6.07 -7.10
CA SER A 78 -20.83 -6.47 -8.32
C SER A 78 -20.08 -6.14 -9.60
N ALA A 79 -19.26 -5.09 -9.58
CA ALA A 79 -18.44 -4.65 -10.71
C ALA A 79 -17.19 -3.92 -10.21
N PRO A 80 -16.18 -4.65 -9.70
CA PRO A 80 -15.01 -4.04 -9.09
C PRO A 80 -14.18 -3.31 -10.13
N ASP A 81 -13.71 -2.11 -9.78
CA ASP A 81 -12.78 -1.34 -10.60
C ASP A 81 -11.65 -0.77 -9.72
N PHE A 82 -10.47 -1.38 -9.88
CA PHE A 82 -9.26 -1.07 -9.10
C PHE A 82 -8.35 -0.04 -9.78
N LEU A 83 -8.80 0.60 -10.87
CA LEU A 83 -7.98 1.60 -11.55
C LEU A 83 -7.94 2.90 -10.73
N PRO A 84 -6.79 3.59 -10.67
CA PRO A 84 -6.72 4.93 -10.11
C PRO A 84 -7.35 5.94 -11.07
N PHE A 85 -7.90 7.03 -10.51
CA PHE A 85 -8.24 8.21 -11.32
C PHE A 85 -6.97 8.74 -11.99
N GLY A 86 -7.05 9.03 -13.29
CA GLY A 86 -5.93 9.57 -14.06
C GLY A 86 -5.79 11.10 -13.96
N GLY A 87 -4.68 11.60 -14.51
CA GLY A 87 -4.40 13.04 -14.62
C GLY A 87 -4.28 13.75 -13.27
N SER A 88 -4.56 15.05 -13.25
CA SER A 88 -4.42 15.90 -12.06
C SER A 88 -5.43 15.57 -10.94
N ASN A 89 -6.52 14.88 -11.26
CA ASN A 89 -7.53 14.46 -10.28
C ASN A 89 -7.16 13.15 -9.56
N GLY A 90 -6.13 12.46 -10.03
CA GLY A 90 -5.59 11.26 -9.40
C GLY A 90 -4.62 11.54 -8.26
N TYR A 91 -4.42 10.53 -7.42
CA TYR A 91 -3.42 10.60 -6.36
C TYR A 91 -2.02 10.41 -6.96
N GLN A 92 -1.26 11.50 -7.07
CA GLN A 92 0.01 11.52 -7.79
C GLN A 92 1.03 10.47 -7.33
N PRO A 93 1.19 10.18 -6.03
CA PRO A 93 2.10 9.12 -5.60
C PRO A 93 1.70 7.72 -6.11
N ILE A 94 0.40 7.46 -6.37
CA ILE A 94 -0.02 6.23 -7.06
C ILE A 94 0.31 6.31 -8.55
N LEU A 95 0.09 7.44 -9.23
CA LEU A 95 0.27 7.55 -10.68
C LEU A 95 1.73 7.56 -11.14
N THR A 96 2.62 8.20 -10.37
CA THR A 96 4.00 8.48 -10.81
C THR A 96 5.06 8.20 -9.73
N GLY A 97 4.65 7.70 -8.56
CA GLY A 97 5.53 7.56 -7.41
C GLY A 97 6.35 6.27 -7.34
N ALA A 98 6.32 5.41 -8.36
CA ALA A 98 7.06 4.14 -8.33
C ALA A 98 8.58 4.36 -8.21
N LYS A 99 9.25 3.42 -7.53
CA LYS A 99 10.69 3.50 -7.23
C LYS A 99 11.33 2.12 -7.39
N PHE A 100 12.12 1.96 -8.45
CA PHE A 100 12.84 0.72 -8.78
C PHE A 100 14.34 0.78 -8.44
N THR A 101 14.71 1.58 -7.44
CA THR A 101 16.12 1.79 -7.05
C THR A 101 16.68 0.70 -6.13
N ASP A 102 15.85 -0.24 -5.66
CA ASP A 102 16.32 -1.36 -4.87
C ASP A 102 17.07 -2.36 -5.77
N PRO A 103 18.28 -2.81 -5.42
CA PRO A 103 19.04 -3.76 -6.25
C PRO A 103 18.28 -5.05 -6.57
N LYS A 104 17.34 -5.48 -5.71
CA LYS A 104 16.50 -6.67 -5.99
C LYS A 104 15.51 -6.46 -7.13
N LEU A 105 15.27 -5.21 -7.54
CA LEU A 105 14.38 -4.84 -8.63
C LEU A 105 15.13 -4.55 -9.94
N ALA A 106 16.43 -4.79 -10.00
CA ALA A 106 17.27 -4.44 -11.16
C ALA A 106 16.79 -5.05 -12.50
N ASN A 107 16.13 -6.21 -12.45
CA ASN A 107 15.60 -6.92 -13.62
C ASN A 107 14.07 -6.83 -13.75
N ALA A 108 13.41 -6.00 -12.92
CA ALA A 108 11.97 -5.81 -13.01
C ALA A 108 11.62 -4.86 -14.16
N THR A 109 10.45 -5.04 -14.76
CA THR A 109 9.90 -4.05 -15.68
C THR A 109 9.58 -2.77 -14.91
N VAL A 110 10.19 -1.66 -15.33
CA VAL A 110 9.99 -0.36 -14.70
C VAL A 110 8.69 0.25 -15.22
N VAL A 111 7.83 0.63 -14.28
CA VAL A 111 6.61 1.42 -14.51
C VAL A 111 6.66 2.68 -13.65
N THR A 112 5.81 3.66 -13.96
CA THR A 112 5.73 4.91 -13.20
C THR A 112 4.77 4.84 -12.01
N PHE A 113 3.77 3.97 -12.08
CA PHE A 113 2.70 3.87 -11.09
C PHE A 113 3.02 2.88 -9.96
N ARG A 114 2.49 3.15 -8.76
CA ARG A 114 2.52 2.22 -7.62
C ARG A 114 1.28 1.34 -7.64
N GLY A 115 1.46 0.08 -7.30
CA GLY A 115 0.38 -0.92 -7.31
C GLY A 115 0.34 -1.68 -8.62
N ALA A 116 -0.76 -2.38 -8.85
CA ALA A 116 -0.84 -3.35 -9.94
C ALA A 116 -1.40 -2.76 -11.25
N CYS A 117 -2.16 -1.66 -11.18
CA CYS A 117 -2.86 -1.10 -12.33
C CYS A 117 -2.46 0.36 -12.57
N ASP A 118 -2.22 0.71 -13.83
CA ASP A 118 -2.15 2.10 -14.27
C ASP A 118 -3.55 2.70 -14.42
N ALA A 119 -3.66 4.03 -14.53
CA ALA A 119 -4.90 4.72 -14.84
C ALA A 119 -5.41 4.46 -16.27
N ALA A 120 -4.51 4.09 -17.20
CA ALA A 120 -4.84 3.86 -18.61
C ALA A 120 -3.90 2.87 -19.31
N GLY A 121 -4.22 2.52 -20.56
CA GLY A 121 -3.37 1.69 -21.42
C GLY A 121 -3.39 0.20 -21.08
N VAL A 122 -2.33 -0.50 -21.50
CA VAL A 122 -2.23 -1.97 -21.34
C VAL A 122 -2.19 -2.39 -19.87
N ASN A 123 -1.50 -1.61 -19.04
CA ASN A 123 -1.34 -1.89 -17.60
C ASN A 123 -2.59 -1.58 -16.79
N ALA A 124 -3.61 -0.93 -17.35
CA ALA A 124 -4.87 -0.69 -16.67
C ALA A 124 -5.83 -1.90 -16.75
N ASN A 125 -5.63 -2.79 -17.73
CA ASN A 125 -6.65 -3.79 -18.09
C ASN A 125 -6.19 -5.25 -17.95
N TRP A 126 -4.94 -5.52 -17.57
CA TRP A 126 -4.40 -6.88 -17.50
C TRP A 126 -5.21 -7.81 -16.57
N TRP A 127 -5.84 -7.26 -15.52
CA TRP A 127 -6.63 -8.02 -14.54
C TRP A 127 -8.04 -8.36 -15.04
N ARG A 128 -8.53 -7.66 -16.07
CA ARG A 128 -9.91 -7.86 -16.56
C ARG A 128 -10.01 -9.25 -17.17
N GLY A 129 -10.97 -10.04 -16.69
CA GLY A 129 -11.19 -11.43 -17.12
C GLY A 129 -10.36 -12.49 -16.37
N TRP A 130 -9.46 -12.10 -15.45
CA TRP A 130 -8.69 -13.04 -14.63
C TRP A 130 -9.44 -13.53 -13.39
N THR A 131 -10.52 -12.85 -13.02
CA THR A 131 -11.37 -13.24 -11.90
C THR A 131 -12.84 -13.28 -12.33
N ARG A 132 -13.53 -14.38 -12.04
CA ARG A 132 -14.99 -14.47 -12.11
C ARG A 132 -15.53 -14.42 -10.68
N PHE A 133 -16.07 -13.28 -10.27
CA PHE A 133 -16.86 -13.20 -9.06
C PHE A 133 -18.24 -13.77 -9.38
N VAL A 134 -18.43 -15.08 -9.15
CA VAL A 134 -19.78 -15.64 -9.05
C VAL A 134 -20.34 -15.17 -7.71
N ASN A 135 -21.20 -14.15 -7.74
CA ASN A 135 -22.10 -13.87 -6.63
C ASN A 135 -22.97 -15.11 -6.44
N GLN A 136 -22.68 -15.91 -5.41
CA GLN A 136 -23.62 -16.89 -4.87
C GLN A 136 -24.48 -16.21 -3.83
#